data_AF-A0AA38AFX2-F1
#
_entry.id   AF-A0AA38AFX2-F1
#
_cell.length_a   1.000
_cell.length_b   1.000
_cell.length_c   1.000
_cell.angle_alpha   90.00
_cell.angle_beta   90.00
_cell.angle_gamma   90.00
#
_symmetry.space_group_name_H-M   'P 1'
#
loop_
_entity.id
_entity.type
_entity.pdbx_description
1 polymer ?
#
loop_
_entity_poly.entity_id
_entity_poly.type
_entity_poly.pdbx_seq_one_letter_code
_entity_poly.pdbx_strand_id
1 'polypeptide(L)'
;MPGVTGIFLEVGPAAVTRLVPRPQPLVDQELVATALTGIDDSVVLYRERPVAVADLWRSVIASSVGKRCESVTLVHPSWWAEHRVAKVVGAAATVATEVHARPRSTVLAAGEAATVVEIADDLVAVVTDECSPLVRRRTDDPMDVAEMIEKDSGTAVLIDAPPTVSGSAEYARLLRTALRRDGVDVRVVGIRAPVPSAPEPPVATRPASRRRRGPVLVATGMALTLCTIGATATRTWNPTPTSDAVLIVEGRIAVRIPSDWVVTRITAGPGSRRIQASSPTESDVVLHITQSYAPGQTLEQAAEVLSRAVHLQSGGVFVDFNSADRRGGRSAVTYRELRIARQIRWTVIIDGATRISIGCQGEKGGPETVTQPCEQAIESARELGGTKSGP
;
A
#
# COMPACT_ATOMS: atom_id res chain seq x y z
N MET A 1 -11.24 -20.64 34.60
CA MET A 1 -10.68 -19.56 33.77
C MET A 1 -11.57 -19.44 32.54
N PRO A 2 -12.19 -18.29 32.27
CA PRO A 2 -12.92 -18.11 31.02
C PRO A 2 -11.93 -18.20 29.86
N GLY A 3 -12.27 -18.97 28.81
CA GLY A 3 -11.37 -19.32 27.72
C GLY A 3 -10.79 -18.10 27.01
N VAL A 4 -9.49 -18.16 26.71
CA VAL A 4 -8.73 -17.18 25.93
C VAL A 4 -9.54 -16.78 24.70
N THR A 5 -10.03 -15.54 24.68
CA THR A 5 -10.96 -15.07 23.65
C THR A 5 -10.16 -14.45 22.51
N GLY A 6 -9.46 -15.29 21.75
CA GLY A 6 -8.73 -14.85 20.56
C GLY A 6 -9.68 -14.40 19.45
N ILE A 7 -9.39 -13.26 18.82
CA ILE A 7 -10.16 -12.75 17.67
C ILE A 7 -9.43 -13.08 16.39
N PHE A 8 -10.15 -13.61 15.40
CA PHE A 8 -9.63 -13.82 14.05
C PHE A 8 -10.19 -12.75 13.12
N LEU A 9 -9.31 -12.00 12.47
CA LEU A 9 -9.65 -10.97 11.49
C LEU A 9 -9.06 -11.35 10.14
N GLU A 10 -9.92 -11.55 9.15
CA GLU A 10 -9.54 -11.56 7.74
C GLU A 10 -9.33 -10.12 7.29
N VAL A 11 -8.16 -9.80 6.76
CA VAL A 11 -7.76 -8.45 6.35
C VAL A 11 -7.41 -8.47 4.86
N GLY A 12 -8.38 -8.15 4.02
CA GLY A 12 -8.27 -8.22 2.56
C GLY A 12 -8.73 -9.57 1.99
N PRO A 13 -8.73 -9.72 0.65
CA PRO A 13 -8.29 -8.70 -0.32
C PRO A 13 -9.23 -7.50 -0.48
N ALA A 14 -10.54 -7.68 -0.28
CA ALA A 14 -11.54 -6.62 -0.53
C ALA A 14 -12.26 -6.11 0.72
N ALA A 15 -12.14 -6.79 1.87
CA ALA A 15 -12.85 -6.44 3.09
C ALA A 15 -12.03 -6.75 4.35
N VAL A 16 -12.44 -6.20 5.49
CA VAL A 16 -11.93 -6.61 6.80
C VAL A 16 -13.06 -7.27 7.58
N THR A 17 -12.93 -8.57 7.80
CA THR A 17 -14.02 -9.41 8.31
C THR A 17 -13.61 -10.08 9.60
N ARG A 18 -14.43 -9.93 10.64
CA ARG A 18 -14.26 -10.69 11.88
C ARG A 18 -14.84 -12.08 11.72
N LEU A 19 -14.00 -13.09 11.91
CA LEU A 19 -14.35 -14.51 11.81
C LEU A 19 -14.91 -14.99 13.16
N VAL A 20 -16.15 -14.61 13.48
CA VAL A 20 -16.87 -15.08 14.68
C VAL A 20 -18.30 -15.53 14.37
N PRO A 21 -18.90 -16.43 15.17
CA PRO A 21 -20.29 -16.86 15.00
C PRO A 21 -21.35 -15.80 15.32
N ARG A 22 -20.97 -14.61 15.81
CA ARG A 22 -21.88 -13.54 16.28
C ARG A 22 -21.98 -12.40 15.26
N PRO A 23 -23.07 -11.61 15.30
CA PRO A 23 -23.25 -10.47 14.41
C PRO A 23 -22.03 -9.55 14.49
N GLN A 24 -21.51 -9.18 13.32
CA GLN A 24 -20.32 -8.34 13.18
C GLN A 24 -20.67 -6.89 13.53
N PRO A 25 -19.78 -6.15 14.20
CA PRO A 25 -19.86 -4.69 14.21
C PRO A 25 -19.84 -4.21 12.76
N LEU A 26 -20.78 -3.34 12.39
CA LEU A 26 -20.78 -2.71 11.07
C LEU A 26 -19.57 -1.77 11.01
N VAL A 27 -18.48 -2.22 10.37
CA VAL A 27 -17.36 -1.35 10.05
C VAL A 27 -17.74 -0.54 8.82
N ASP A 28 -17.42 0.75 8.83
CA ASP A 28 -17.63 1.63 7.69
C ASP A 28 -16.90 1.08 6.45
N GLN A 29 -17.66 0.69 5.43
CA GLN A 29 -17.13 0.11 4.20
C GLN A 29 -16.26 1.11 3.43
N GLU A 30 -16.60 2.40 3.48
CA GLU A 30 -15.80 3.47 2.86
C GLU A 30 -14.42 3.52 3.53
N LEU A 31 -14.38 3.47 4.87
CA LEU A 31 -13.14 3.45 5.65
C LEU A 31 -12.24 2.27 5.28
N VAL A 32 -12.82 1.07 5.18
CA VAL A 32 -12.10 -0.16 4.80
C VAL A 32 -11.58 -0.08 3.37
N ALA A 33 -12.42 0.34 2.42
CA ALA A 33 -12.03 0.47 1.02
C ALA A 33 -10.90 1.49 0.83
N THR A 34 -10.98 2.63 1.51
CA THR A 34 -9.91 3.65 1.51
C THR A 34 -8.61 3.09 2.11
N ALA A 35 -8.69 2.33 3.21
CA ALA A 35 -7.51 1.75 3.87
C ALA A 35 -6.83 0.66 3.04
N LEU A 36 -7.61 -0.19 2.38
CA LEU A 36 -7.08 -1.22 1.48
C LEU A 36 -6.46 -0.60 0.23
N THR A 37 -7.13 0.37 -0.39
CA THR A 37 -6.65 1.03 -1.62
C THR A 37 -5.35 1.78 -1.39
N GLY A 38 -5.25 2.53 -0.29
CA GLY A 38 -4.05 3.31 0.02
C GLY A 38 -3.09 2.63 1.00
N ILE A 39 -3.12 1.30 1.11
CA ILE A 39 -2.28 0.58 2.07
C ILE A 39 -0.78 0.83 1.86
N ASP A 40 -0.33 1.19 0.64
CA ASP A 40 1.06 1.54 0.36
C ASP A 40 1.36 3.03 0.57
N ASP A 41 0.34 3.87 0.70
CA ASP A 41 0.49 5.30 0.90
C ASP A 41 0.80 5.64 2.37
N SER A 42 1.31 6.85 2.58
CA SER A 42 1.44 7.47 3.89
C SER A 42 0.18 8.23 4.31
N VAL A 43 -0.49 8.87 3.35
CA VAL A 43 -1.70 9.68 3.53
C VAL A 43 -2.66 9.40 2.38
N VAL A 44 -3.95 9.36 2.70
CA VAL A 44 -5.06 9.21 1.75
C VAL A 44 -6.15 10.22 2.08
N LEU A 45 -7.08 10.41 1.15
CA LEU A 45 -8.32 11.11 1.43
C LEU A 45 -9.39 10.14 1.93
N TYR A 46 -9.97 10.47 3.08
CA TYR A 46 -11.19 9.85 3.58
C TYR A 46 -12.21 10.97 3.83
N ARG A 47 -13.33 10.94 3.09
CA ARG A 47 -14.35 12.01 3.08
C ARG A 47 -13.76 13.41 2.81
N GLU A 48 -12.96 13.51 1.75
CA GLU A 48 -12.24 14.73 1.34
C GLU A 48 -11.31 15.31 2.43
N ARG A 49 -10.94 14.53 3.45
CA ARG A 49 -9.98 14.93 4.48
C ARG A 49 -8.72 14.07 4.40
N PRO A 50 -7.53 14.68 4.47
CA PRO A 50 -6.31 13.92 4.53
C PRO A 50 -6.18 13.21 5.87
N VAL A 51 -5.97 11.90 5.81
CA VAL A 51 -5.81 11.03 6.98
C VAL A 51 -4.56 10.19 6.78
N ALA A 52 -3.73 10.08 7.82
CA ALA A 52 -2.60 9.18 7.80
C ALA A 52 -3.10 7.73 7.71
N VAL A 53 -2.54 6.95 6.77
CA VAL A 53 -2.97 5.57 6.54
C VAL A 53 -2.81 4.71 7.79
N ALA A 54 -1.82 5.01 8.63
CA ALA A 54 -1.64 4.36 9.94
C ALA A 54 -2.82 4.59 10.89
N ASP A 55 -3.37 5.81 10.95
CA ASP A 55 -4.54 6.13 11.78
C ASP A 55 -5.82 5.51 11.22
N LEU A 56 -5.91 5.43 9.89
CA LEU A 56 -6.98 4.74 9.20
C LEU A 56 -7.02 3.25 9.57
N TRP A 57 -5.88 2.56 9.51
CA TRP A 57 -5.79 1.15 9.92
C TRP A 57 -6.05 0.94 11.42
N ARG A 58 -5.60 1.84 12.29
CA ARG A 58 -5.97 1.79 13.72
C ARG A 58 -7.48 1.88 13.90
N SER A 59 -8.14 2.77 13.16
CA SER A 59 -9.60 2.96 13.21
C SER A 59 -10.35 1.73 12.68
N VAL A 60 -9.90 1.15 11.56
CA VAL A 60 -10.45 -0.09 11.00
C VAL A 60 -10.35 -1.22 12.02
N ILE A 61 -9.14 -1.50 12.53
CA ILE A 61 -8.92 -2.63 13.43
C ILE A 61 -9.66 -2.44 14.77
N ALA A 62 -9.65 -1.23 15.35
CA ALA A 62 -10.41 -0.95 16.57
C ALA A 62 -11.91 -1.19 16.37
N SER A 63 -12.46 -0.78 15.22
CA SER A 63 -13.87 -0.99 14.88
C SER A 63 -14.22 -2.47 14.67
N SER A 64 -13.31 -3.24 14.07
CA SER A 64 -13.49 -4.68 13.84
C SER A 64 -13.37 -5.52 15.13
N VAL A 65 -12.45 -5.16 16.02
CA VAL A 65 -12.20 -5.85 17.29
C VAL A 65 -13.27 -5.52 18.34
N GLY A 66 -13.65 -4.24 18.45
CA GLY A 66 -14.52 -3.72 19.50
C GLY A 66 -13.73 -3.37 20.77
N LYS A 67 -14.02 -4.04 21.90
CA LYS A 67 -13.26 -3.85 23.16
C LYS A 67 -11.89 -4.50 23.07
N ARG A 68 -10.90 -3.99 23.82
CA ARG A 68 -9.55 -4.57 23.93
C ARG A 68 -9.63 -6.07 24.19
N CYS A 69 -8.84 -6.84 23.44
CA CYS A 69 -8.77 -8.30 23.54
C CYS A 69 -7.33 -8.74 23.87
N GLU A 70 -7.18 -9.94 24.42
CA GLU A 70 -5.87 -10.49 24.77
C GLU A 70 -5.05 -10.78 23.51
N SER A 71 -5.63 -11.51 22.54
CA SER A 71 -4.96 -11.91 21.30
C SER A 71 -5.80 -11.67 20.04
N VAL A 72 -5.11 -11.28 18.96
CA VAL A 72 -5.67 -11.13 17.61
C VAL A 72 -4.82 -11.91 16.62
N THR A 73 -5.48 -12.75 15.80
CA THR A 73 -4.88 -13.36 14.61
C THR A 73 -5.38 -12.62 13.37
N LEU A 74 -4.46 -11.96 12.67
CA LEU A 74 -4.68 -11.33 11.38
C LEU A 74 -4.41 -12.36 10.28
N VAL A 75 -5.41 -12.65 9.46
CA VAL A 75 -5.25 -13.44 8.23
C VAL A 75 -5.17 -12.47 7.06
N HIS A 76 -4.03 -12.41 6.39
CA HIS A 76 -3.78 -11.46 5.30
C HIS A 76 -3.54 -12.20 3.98
N PRO A 77 -3.82 -11.57 2.82
CA PRO A 77 -3.42 -12.07 1.52
C PRO A 77 -1.97 -12.54 1.48
N SER A 78 -1.72 -13.70 0.90
CA SER A 78 -0.36 -14.26 0.89
C SER A 78 0.62 -13.47 0.02
N TRP A 79 0.11 -12.72 -0.96
CA TRP A 79 0.91 -11.88 -1.85
C TRP A 79 1.23 -10.49 -1.28
N TRP A 80 0.77 -10.16 -0.07
CA TRP A 80 1.13 -8.90 0.55
C TRP A 80 2.61 -8.87 0.91
N ALA A 81 3.29 -7.83 0.43
CA ALA A 81 4.65 -7.52 0.86
C ALA A 81 4.69 -7.27 2.38
N GLU A 82 5.85 -7.54 2.99
CA GLU A 82 6.05 -7.47 4.44
C GLU A 82 5.65 -6.11 5.03
N HIS A 83 5.89 -5.00 4.31
CA HIS A 83 5.53 -3.66 4.80
C HIS A 83 4.02 -3.45 4.95
N ARG A 84 3.19 -4.08 4.09
CA ARG A 84 1.72 -4.03 4.22
C ARG A 84 1.28 -4.81 5.46
N VAL A 85 1.86 -5.99 5.68
CA VAL A 85 1.60 -6.83 6.85
C VAL A 85 2.02 -6.11 8.14
N ALA A 86 3.22 -5.52 8.17
CA ALA A 86 3.71 -4.76 9.31
C ALA A 86 2.79 -3.58 9.67
N LYS A 87 2.20 -2.90 8.66
CA LYS A 87 1.27 -1.79 8.88
C LYS A 87 0.00 -2.23 9.60
N VAL A 88 -0.60 -3.36 9.20
CA VAL A 88 -1.81 -3.89 9.84
C VAL A 88 -1.52 -4.53 11.21
N VAL A 89 -0.37 -5.18 11.37
CA VAL A 89 0.10 -5.72 12.66
C VAL A 89 0.33 -4.59 13.66
N GLY A 90 1.01 -3.52 13.24
CA GLY A 90 1.23 -2.33 14.07
C GLY A 90 -0.07 -1.65 14.50
N ALA A 91 -1.09 -1.63 13.64
CA ALA A 91 -2.42 -1.16 14.00
C ALA A 91 -3.11 -2.08 15.02
N ALA A 92 -3.04 -3.39 14.84
CA ALA A 92 -3.62 -4.36 15.77
C ALA A 92 -2.97 -4.35 17.15
N ALA A 93 -1.66 -4.11 17.23
CA ALA A 93 -0.92 -3.99 18.49
C ALA A 93 -1.40 -2.80 19.36
N THR A 94 -2.18 -1.86 18.81
CA THR A 94 -2.80 -0.79 19.59
C THR A 94 -4.06 -1.23 20.35
N VAL A 95 -4.64 -2.39 20.01
CA VAL A 95 -5.89 -2.90 20.57
C VAL A 95 -5.79 -4.29 21.20
N ALA A 96 -4.67 -5.00 20.99
CA ALA A 96 -4.42 -6.34 21.50
C ALA A 96 -3.02 -6.47 22.13
N THR A 97 -2.87 -7.39 23.09
CA THR A 97 -1.57 -7.66 23.73
C THR A 97 -0.71 -8.57 22.87
N GLU A 98 -1.33 -9.59 22.27
CA GLU A 98 -0.68 -10.53 21.36
C GLU A 98 -1.27 -10.38 19.95
N VAL A 99 -0.40 -10.26 18.94
CA VAL A 99 -0.81 -10.19 17.53
C VAL A 99 -0.07 -11.25 16.75
N HIS A 100 -0.82 -12.11 16.06
CA HIS A 100 -0.29 -13.10 15.14
C HIS A 100 -0.70 -12.74 13.72
N ALA A 101 0.25 -12.71 12.79
CA ALA A 101 -0.04 -12.62 11.37
C ALA A 101 0.06 -14.02 10.74
N ARG A 102 -0.92 -14.38 9.91
CA ARG A 102 -0.94 -15.65 9.17
C ARG A 102 -1.26 -15.36 7.70
N PRO A 103 -0.45 -15.86 6.75
CA PRO A 103 -0.83 -15.86 5.35
C PRO A 103 -2.14 -16.63 5.16
N ARG A 104 -2.99 -16.12 4.28
CA ARG A 104 -4.27 -16.71 3.92
C ARG A 104 -4.10 -18.14 3.40
N SER A 105 -3.06 -18.39 2.60
CA SER A 105 -2.71 -19.72 2.07
C SER A 105 -2.47 -20.74 3.18
N THR A 106 -1.71 -20.38 4.21
CA THR A 106 -1.46 -21.25 5.38
C THR A 106 -2.74 -21.63 6.10
N VAL A 107 -3.66 -20.66 6.25
CA VAL A 107 -4.96 -20.90 6.90
C VAL A 107 -5.86 -21.80 6.04
N LEU A 108 -5.85 -21.62 4.73
CA LEU A 108 -6.65 -22.40 3.78
C LEU A 108 -6.14 -23.83 3.62
N ALA A 109 -4.82 -24.02 3.58
CA ALA A 109 -4.19 -25.32 3.48
C ALA A 109 -4.42 -26.18 4.73
N ALA A 110 -4.57 -25.55 5.91
CA ALA A 110 -4.84 -26.24 7.18
C ALA A 110 -3.89 -27.42 7.48
N GLY A 111 -2.63 -27.32 7.04
CA GLY A 111 -1.59 -28.35 7.21
C GLY A 111 -1.53 -29.39 6.08
N GLU A 112 -2.39 -29.30 5.07
CA GLU A 112 -2.33 -30.11 3.86
C GLU A 112 -1.23 -29.58 2.92
N ALA A 113 -0.44 -30.50 2.32
CA ALA A 113 0.44 -30.16 1.22
C ALA A 113 -0.42 -29.89 -0.03
N ALA A 114 -0.64 -28.61 -0.34
CA ALA A 114 -1.55 -28.17 -1.39
C ALA A 114 -1.09 -26.86 -2.04
N THR A 115 -1.33 -26.73 -3.33
CA THR A 115 -1.17 -25.45 -4.05
C THR A 115 -2.40 -24.59 -3.78
N VAL A 116 -2.20 -23.40 -3.21
CA VAL A 116 -3.31 -22.47 -2.93
C VAL A 116 -3.37 -21.39 -4.00
N VAL A 117 -4.53 -21.21 -4.60
CA VAL A 117 -4.84 -20.13 -5.55
C VAL A 117 -5.76 -19.14 -4.86
N GLU A 118 -5.27 -17.93 -4.60
CA GLU A 118 -6.07 -16.85 -4.00
C GLU A 118 -6.52 -15.87 -5.10
N ILE A 119 -7.82 -15.63 -5.20
CA ILE A 119 -8.41 -14.71 -6.19
C ILE A 119 -8.71 -13.35 -5.54
N ALA A 120 -8.18 -12.28 -6.14
CA ALA A 120 -8.39 -10.88 -5.73
C ALA A 120 -9.07 -10.07 -6.85
N ASP A 121 -9.23 -8.75 -6.65
CA ASP A 121 -9.94 -7.88 -7.62
C ASP A 121 -9.20 -7.76 -8.96
N ASP A 122 -7.88 -7.59 -8.94
CA ASP A 122 -7.08 -7.35 -10.16
C ASP A 122 -6.02 -8.42 -10.42
N LEU A 123 -5.88 -9.39 -9.51
CA LEU A 123 -4.82 -10.38 -9.57
C LEU A 123 -5.26 -11.76 -9.05
N VAL A 124 -4.46 -12.76 -9.41
CA VAL A 124 -4.52 -14.12 -8.87
C VAL A 124 -3.13 -14.47 -8.34
N ALA A 125 -3.07 -14.97 -7.11
CA ALA A 125 -1.83 -15.43 -6.49
C ALA A 125 -1.83 -16.95 -6.39
N VAL A 126 -0.79 -17.60 -6.92
CA VAL A 126 -0.55 -19.03 -6.80
C VAL A 126 0.57 -19.23 -5.78
N VAL A 127 0.27 -19.95 -4.71
CA VAL A 127 1.16 -20.22 -3.58
C VAL A 127 1.46 -21.71 -3.54
N THR A 128 2.71 -22.07 -3.75
CA THR A 128 3.24 -23.44 -3.66
C THR A 128 4.27 -23.48 -2.54
N ASP A 129 4.00 -24.23 -1.48
CA ASP A 129 4.82 -24.27 -0.26
C ASP A 129 5.28 -22.86 0.21
N GLU A 130 6.27 -22.74 1.10
CA GLU A 130 6.70 -21.45 1.69
C GLU A 130 7.45 -20.52 0.70
N CYS A 131 7.27 -20.69 -0.61
CA CYS A 131 7.85 -19.83 -1.64
C CYS A 131 7.10 -18.49 -1.75
N SER A 132 7.78 -17.50 -2.33
CA SER A 132 7.13 -16.24 -2.71
C SER A 132 6.01 -16.52 -3.72
N PRO A 133 4.80 -15.97 -3.53
CA PRO A 133 3.66 -16.29 -4.38
C PRO A 133 3.87 -15.79 -5.82
N LEU A 134 3.48 -16.61 -6.78
CA LEU A 134 3.42 -16.24 -8.20
C LEU A 134 2.15 -15.44 -8.45
N VAL A 135 2.30 -14.18 -8.88
CA VAL A 135 1.18 -13.26 -9.10
C VAL A 135 0.94 -13.04 -10.60
N ARG A 136 -0.33 -13.10 -11.02
CA ARG A 136 -0.82 -12.82 -12.39
C ARG A 136 -1.96 -11.81 -12.36
N ARG A 137 -2.22 -11.13 -13.48
CA ARG A 137 -3.40 -10.26 -13.55
C ARG A 137 -4.63 -11.14 -13.67
N ARG A 138 -5.73 -10.74 -13.05
CA ARG A 138 -6.97 -11.49 -13.16
C ARG A 138 -7.61 -11.39 -14.55
N THR A 139 -7.27 -10.36 -15.31
CA THR A 139 -7.70 -10.21 -16.71
C THR A 139 -7.05 -11.21 -17.66
N ASP A 140 -5.99 -11.89 -17.22
CA ASP A 140 -5.36 -12.97 -17.97
C ASP A 140 -6.31 -14.18 -18.04
N ASP A 141 -6.19 -15.01 -19.09
CA ASP A 141 -7.10 -16.15 -19.28
C ASP A 141 -6.94 -17.11 -18.07
N PRO A 142 -8.04 -17.54 -17.41
CA PRO A 142 -7.97 -18.59 -16.38
C PRO A 142 -7.22 -19.85 -16.83
N MET A 143 -7.19 -20.14 -18.13
CA MET A 143 -6.39 -21.22 -18.71
C MET A 143 -4.89 -20.99 -18.56
N ASP A 144 -4.39 -19.76 -18.75
CA ASP A 144 -2.97 -19.43 -18.58
C ASP A 144 -2.52 -19.65 -17.13
N VAL A 145 -3.40 -19.34 -16.16
CA VAL A 145 -3.15 -19.63 -14.75
C VAL A 145 -3.16 -21.14 -14.47
N ALA A 146 -4.04 -21.90 -15.12
CA ALA A 146 -4.09 -23.35 -14.99
C ALA A 146 -2.83 -24.04 -15.54
N GLU A 147 -2.28 -23.53 -16.65
CA GLU A 147 -1.05 -24.05 -17.27
C GLU A 147 0.19 -23.80 -16.39
N MET A 148 0.21 -22.71 -15.63
CA MET A 148 1.31 -22.37 -14.72
C MET A 148 1.35 -23.24 -13.46
N ILE A 149 0.22 -23.78 -13.02
CA ILE A 149 0.17 -24.60 -11.82
C ILE A 149 0.87 -25.93 -12.10
N GLU A 150 1.95 -26.20 -11.35
CA GLU A 150 2.66 -27.47 -11.42
C GLU A 150 1.72 -28.62 -11.06
N LYS A 151 1.63 -29.61 -11.97
CA LYS A 151 0.70 -30.74 -11.89
C LYS A 151 1.42 -31.95 -11.32
N ASP A 152 1.97 -31.78 -10.12
CA ASP A 152 2.58 -32.89 -9.41
C ASP A 152 1.52 -33.89 -8.98
N SER A 153 1.78 -35.17 -9.26
CA SER A 153 0.85 -36.27 -8.99
C SER A 153 0.73 -36.49 -7.48
N GLY A 154 -0.23 -35.82 -6.83
CA GLY A 154 -0.57 -36.02 -5.42
C GLY A 154 -0.92 -34.77 -4.63
N THR A 155 -0.63 -33.58 -5.14
CA THR A 155 -0.89 -32.30 -4.45
C THR A 155 -2.23 -31.73 -4.90
N ALA A 156 -3.14 -31.48 -3.95
CA ALA A 156 -4.43 -30.86 -4.26
C ALA A 156 -4.26 -29.37 -4.58
N VAL A 157 -5.16 -28.83 -5.42
CA VAL A 157 -5.27 -27.39 -5.67
C VAL A 157 -6.47 -26.83 -4.91
N LEU A 158 -6.20 -25.87 -4.02
CA LEU A 158 -7.20 -25.15 -3.23
C LEU A 158 -7.44 -23.78 -3.83
N ILE A 159 -8.64 -23.52 -4.34
CA ILE A 159 -9.02 -22.23 -4.91
C ILE A 159 -9.82 -21.45 -3.87
N ASP A 160 -9.29 -20.32 -3.41
CA ASP A 160 -10.01 -19.35 -2.60
C ASP A 160 -10.62 -18.27 -3.49
N ALA A 161 -11.95 -18.16 -3.40
CA ALA A 161 -12.77 -17.24 -4.18
C ALA A 161 -13.68 -16.45 -3.22
N PRO A 162 -13.16 -15.40 -2.55
CA PRO A 162 -13.94 -14.66 -1.57
C PRO A 162 -15.17 -14.01 -2.20
N PRO A 163 -16.35 -14.07 -1.57
CA PRO A 163 -17.58 -13.49 -2.13
C PRO A 163 -17.54 -11.96 -2.17
N THR A 164 -16.64 -11.33 -1.41
CA THR A 164 -16.40 -9.88 -1.43
C THR A 164 -15.63 -9.42 -2.67
N VAL A 165 -15.06 -10.33 -3.45
CA VAL A 165 -14.33 -10.04 -4.69
C VAL A 165 -15.27 -10.26 -5.88
N SER A 166 -15.59 -9.18 -6.59
CA SER A 166 -16.53 -9.21 -7.72
C SER A 166 -16.04 -10.14 -8.82
N GLY A 167 -16.84 -11.14 -9.22
CA GLY A 167 -16.50 -12.10 -10.28
C GLY A 167 -15.58 -13.27 -9.87
N SER A 168 -15.17 -13.36 -8.59
CA SER A 168 -14.28 -14.42 -8.10
C SER A 168 -14.85 -15.83 -8.31
N ALA A 169 -16.15 -16.01 -8.08
CA ALA A 169 -16.83 -17.31 -8.21
C ALA A 169 -16.84 -17.82 -9.67
N GLU A 170 -17.04 -16.93 -10.64
CA GLU A 170 -16.99 -17.29 -12.06
C GLU A 170 -15.58 -17.66 -12.49
N TYR A 171 -14.59 -16.85 -12.10
CA TYR A 171 -13.18 -17.12 -12.36
C TYR A 171 -12.75 -18.47 -11.77
N ALA A 172 -13.09 -18.74 -10.51
CA ALA A 172 -12.81 -20.01 -9.84
C ALA A 172 -13.46 -21.20 -10.54
N ARG A 173 -14.67 -21.04 -11.09
CA ARG A 173 -15.36 -22.09 -11.84
C ARG A 173 -14.62 -22.42 -13.14
N LEU A 174 -14.15 -21.41 -13.88
CA LEU A 174 -13.39 -21.60 -15.11
C LEU A 174 -12.05 -22.29 -14.83
N LEU A 175 -11.27 -21.76 -13.89
CA LEU A 175 -9.99 -22.34 -13.47
C LEU A 175 -10.14 -23.79 -12.99
N ARG A 176 -11.13 -24.06 -12.13
CA ARG A 176 -11.42 -25.43 -11.68
C ARG A 176 -11.77 -26.36 -12.83
N THR A 177 -12.49 -25.87 -13.83
CA THR A 177 -12.87 -26.67 -15.01
C THR A 177 -11.63 -27.01 -15.84
N ALA A 178 -10.72 -26.05 -16.02
CA ALA A 178 -9.45 -26.25 -16.71
C ALA A 178 -8.60 -27.32 -16.03
N LEU A 179 -8.32 -27.13 -14.73
CA LEU A 179 -7.47 -28.04 -13.94
C LEU A 179 -8.05 -29.47 -13.84
N ARG A 180 -9.38 -29.60 -13.75
CA ARG A 180 -10.03 -30.93 -13.71
C ARG A 180 -9.94 -31.69 -15.02
N ARG A 181 -9.88 -31.00 -16.17
CA ARG A 181 -9.65 -31.67 -17.47
C ARG A 181 -8.27 -32.33 -17.51
N ASP A 182 -7.33 -31.79 -16.76
CA ASP A 182 -5.97 -32.32 -16.65
C ASP A 182 -5.80 -33.34 -15.50
N GLY A 183 -6.91 -33.77 -14.88
CA GLY A 183 -6.91 -34.80 -13.83
C GLY A 183 -6.46 -34.33 -12.45
N VAL A 184 -6.33 -33.03 -12.22
CA VAL A 184 -5.92 -32.46 -10.92
C VAL A 184 -7.07 -32.52 -9.90
N ASP A 185 -6.78 -32.86 -8.64
CA ASP A 185 -7.75 -32.71 -7.54
C ASP A 185 -7.89 -31.22 -7.17
N VAL A 186 -9.09 -30.67 -7.31
CA VAL A 186 -9.36 -29.24 -7.13
C VAL A 186 -10.59 -29.00 -6.26
N ARG A 187 -10.39 -28.23 -5.20
CA ARG A 187 -11.43 -27.82 -4.24
C ARG A 187 -11.52 -26.31 -4.15
N VAL A 188 -12.75 -25.79 -4.12
CA VAL A 188 -12.98 -24.38 -3.76
C VAL A 188 -13.11 -24.31 -2.25
N VAL A 189 -12.28 -23.49 -1.62
CA VAL A 189 -12.18 -23.33 -0.17
C VAL A 189 -12.45 -21.88 0.23
N GLY A 190 -12.62 -21.65 1.53
CA GLY A 190 -12.74 -20.31 2.09
C GLY A 190 -12.39 -20.34 3.57
N ILE A 191 -11.99 -19.19 4.10
CA ILE A 191 -11.66 -19.10 5.53
C ILE A 191 -12.92 -19.31 6.36
N ARG A 192 -12.83 -20.17 7.36
CA ARG A 192 -13.87 -20.40 8.35
C ARG A 192 -13.42 -19.89 9.70
N ALA A 193 -14.37 -19.43 10.50
CA ALA A 193 -14.09 -19.13 11.90
C ALA A 193 -13.56 -20.41 12.59
N PRO A 194 -12.46 -20.34 13.35
CA PRO A 194 -12.01 -21.48 14.11
C PRO A 194 -13.12 -21.89 15.09
N VAL A 195 -13.50 -23.16 15.03
CA VAL A 195 -14.39 -23.74 16.04
C VAL A 195 -13.61 -23.75 17.35
N PRO A 196 -14.14 -23.24 18.47
CA PRO A 196 -13.47 -23.36 19.75
C PRO A 196 -13.20 -24.85 20.00
N SER A 197 -11.92 -25.23 20.05
CA SER A 197 -11.56 -26.59 20.45
C SER A 197 -12.13 -26.80 21.84
N ALA A 198 -12.97 -27.84 21.99
CA ALA A 198 -13.36 -28.30 23.32
C ALA A 198 -12.08 -28.59 24.10
N PRO A 199 -12.01 -28.27 25.41
CA PRO A 199 -10.82 -28.54 26.20
C PRO A 199 -10.48 -30.02 26.05
N GLU A 200 -9.31 -30.29 25.46
CA GLU A 200 -8.81 -31.63 25.28
C GLU A 200 -8.72 -32.26 26.68
N PRO A 201 -9.33 -33.43 26.93
CA PRO A 201 -9.23 -34.06 28.23
C PRO A 201 -7.75 -34.25 28.55
N PRO A 202 -7.31 -33.95 29.79
CA PRO A 202 -5.91 -34.04 30.15
C PRO A 202 -5.43 -35.45 29.79
N VAL A 203 -4.45 -35.53 28.90
CA VAL A 203 -3.81 -36.78 28.52
C VAL A 203 -3.31 -37.41 29.81
N ALA A 204 -3.97 -38.49 30.24
CA ALA A 204 -3.56 -39.26 31.40
C ALA A 204 -2.13 -39.74 31.15
N THR A 205 -1.18 -39.14 31.86
CA THR A 205 0.22 -39.54 31.85
C THR A 205 0.28 -40.95 32.42
N ARG A 206 0.46 -41.96 31.56
CA ARG A 206 0.78 -43.32 32.02
C ARG A 206 2.09 -43.25 32.79
N PRO A 207 2.19 -43.83 34.00
CA PRO A 207 3.43 -43.80 34.75
C PRO A 207 4.49 -44.60 33.98
N ALA A 208 5.58 -43.93 33.64
CA ALA A 208 6.75 -44.58 33.04
C ALA A 208 7.30 -45.63 34.02
N SER A 209 7.44 -46.87 33.54
CA SER A 209 8.01 -47.96 34.33
C SER A 209 9.49 -47.68 34.62
N ARG A 210 9.81 -47.52 35.91
CA ARG A 210 11.20 -47.40 36.41
C ARG A 210 11.98 -48.67 36.08
N ARG A 211 12.86 -48.61 35.07
CA ARG A 211 13.99 -49.54 34.98
C ARG A 211 15.24 -48.88 35.56
N ARG A 212 15.69 -49.40 36.71
CA ARG A 212 17.01 -49.10 37.31
C ARG A 212 18.12 -49.50 36.35
N ARG A 213 19.03 -48.58 36.04
CA ARG A 213 20.41 -48.88 35.61
C ARG A 213 21.36 -47.92 36.32
N GLY A 214 22.44 -48.48 36.87
CA GLY A 214 23.38 -47.82 37.78
C GLY A 214 24.28 -46.78 37.11
N PRO A 215 25.17 -46.14 37.89
CA PRO A 215 25.89 -44.94 37.46
C PRO A 215 27.08 -45.32 36.58
N VAL A 216 27.25 -44.61 35.46
CA VAL A 216 28.50 -44.59 34.71
C VAL A 216 28.97 -43.14 34.62
N LEU A 217 30.25 -43.00 34.93
CA LEU A 217 31.01 -41.77 35.13
C LEU A 217 31.13 -40.88 33.88
N VAL A 218 31.31 -39.60 34.21
CA VAL A 218 31.61 -38.43 33.39
C VAL A 218 32.75 -38.67 32.39
N ALA A 219 32.57 -38.20 31.16
CA ALA A 219 33.66 -37.72 30.33
C ALA A 219 33.21 -36.44 29.58
N THR A 220 33.86 -35.35 29.95
CA THR A 220 33.78 -34.00 29.39
C THR A 220 34.28 -33.99 27.94
N GLY A 221 33.48 -33.43 27.03
CA GLY A 221 33.86 -33.21 25.64
C GLY A 221 33.23 -31.92 25.13
N MET A 222 33.91 -30.80 25.39
CA MET A 222 33.52 -29.47 24.92
C MET A 222 33.99 -29.34 23.47
N ALA A 223 33.07 -29.48 22.52
CA ALA A 223 33.32 -29.17 21.11
C ALA A 223 32.69 -27.81 20.79
N LEU A 224 33.55 -26.80 20.63
CA LEU A 224 33.20 -25.47 20.14
C LEU A 224 32.86 -25.56 18.66
N THR A 225 31.58 -25.48 18.32
CA THR A 225 31.12 -25.27 16.95
C THR A 225 31.24 -23.78 16.63
N LEU A 226 32.24 -23.43 15.81
CA LEU A 226 32.38 -22.12 15.20
C LEU A 226 31.22 -21.89 14.22
N CYS A 227 30.31 -20.97 14.55
CA CYS A 227 29.35 -20.43 13.61
C CYS A 227 30.09 -19.60 12.54
N THR A 228 30.21 -20.13 11.34
CA THR A 228 30.51 -19.33 10.15
C THR A 228 29.29 -18.48 9.81
N ILE A 229 29.27 -17.24 10.28
CA ILE A 229 28.37 -16.21 9.77
C ILE A 229 28.82 -15.93 8.34
N GLY A 230 28.03 -16.41 7.38
CA GLY A 230 28.20 -16.03 5.98
C GLY A 230 27.98 -14.53 5.85
N ALA A 231 29.07 -13.80 5.63
CA ALA A 231 29.03 -12.41 5.22
C ALA A 231 28.44 -12.35 3.81
N THR A 232 27.12 -12.22 3.72
CA THR A 232 26.52 -11.67 2.51
C THR A 232 27.00 -10.24 2.40
N ALA A 233 27.75 -9.97 1.33
CA ALA A 233 28.10 -8.62 0.93
C ALA A 233 26.80 -7.84 0.76
N THR A 234 26.43 -7.10 1.80
CA THR A 234 25.45 -6.04 1.68
C THR A 234 26.06 -5.09 0.66
N ARG A 235 25.45 -5.03 -0.54
CA ARG A 235 25.60 -3.85 -1.38
C ARG A 235 25.25 -2.70 -0.46
N THR A 236 26.26 -1.92 -0.08
CA THR A 236 26.09 -0.64 0.56
C THR A 236 25.32 0.21 -0.44
N TRP A 237 24.00 0.11 -0.37
CA TRP A 237 23.12 1.12 -0.89
C TRP A 237 23.54 2.37 -0.14
N ASN A 238 24.31 3.24 -0.80
CA ASN A 238 24.59 4.55 -0.26
C ASN A 238 23.22 5.16 0.05
N PRO A 239 22.90 5.47 1.31
CA PRO A 239 21.73 6.28 1.57
C PRO A 239 22.01 7.60 0.88
N THR A 240 21.31 7.88 -0.22
CA THR A 240 21.15 9.23 -0.73
C THR A 240 20.82 10.09 0.49
N PRO A 241 21.52 11.21 0.74
CA PRO A 241 21.24 12.03 1.92
C PRO A 241 19.73 12.23 1.98
N THR A 242 19.13 11.82 3.09
CA THR A 242 17.71 11.98 3.34
C THR A 242 17.42 13.44 3.09
N SER A 243 16.77 13.75 1.96
CA SER A 243 16.29 15.09 1.70
C SER A 243 15.36 15.40 2.86
N ASP A 244 15.75 16.37 3.70
CA ASP A 244 14.98 16.89 4.82
C ASP A 244 13.72 17.53 4.25
N ALA A 245 12.79 16.71 3.79
CA ALA A 245 11.61 17.11 3.06
C ALA A 245 10.36 16.54 3.71
N VAL A 246 9.38 17.42 3.90
CA VAL A 246 8.08 17.10 4.47
C VAL A 246 7.04 16.97 3.36
N LEU A 247 6.08 16.08 3.55
CA LEU A 247 4.94 15.94 2.64
C LEU A 247 3.86 16.94 3.06
N ILE A 248 3.59 17.93 2.21
CA ILE A 248 2.49 18.86 2.38
C ILE A 248 1.28 18.34 1.63
N VAL A 249 0.14 18.33 2.31
CA VAL A 249 -1.15 17.92 1.76
C VAL A 249 -2.08 19.12 1.70
N GLU A 250 -2.64 19.35 0.51
CA GLU A 250 -3.58 20.44 0.25
C GLU A 250 -4.63 19.94 -0.72
N GLY A 251 -5.90 20.02 -0.34
CA GLY A 251 -6.99 19.50 -1.17
C GLY A 251 -6.73 18.03 -1.55
N ARG A 252 -6.61 17.77 -2.85
CA ARG A 252 -6.43 16.42 -3.40
C ARG A 252 -4.99 16.07 -3.72
N ILE A 253 -4.04 16.92 -3.40
CA ILE A 253 -2.65 16.70 -3.77
C ILE A 253 -1.75 16.57 -2.55
N ALA A 254 -0.65 15.84 -2.74
CA ALA A 254 0.47 15.82 -1.82
C ALA A 254 1.76 16.14 -2.57
N VAL A 255 2.59 16.99 -1.99
CA VAL A 255 3.86 17.47 -2.59
C VAL A 255 4.95 17.49 -1.52
N ARG A 256 6.17 17.04 -1.85
CA ARG A 256 7.31 17.18 -0.95
C ARG A 256 7.95 18.56 -1.12
N ILE A 257 8.22 19.22 -0.01
CA ILE A 257 8.99 20.47 0.05
C ILE A 257 10.08 20.32 1.13
N PRO A 258 11.12 21.16 1.14
CA PRO A 258 12.09 21.16 2.24
C PRO A 258 11.41 21.44 3.59
N SER A 259 11.88 20.78 4.63
CA SER A 259 11.26 20.71 5.96
C SER A 259 11.35 22.00 6.76
N ASP A 260 12.35 22.82 6.46
CA ASP A 260 12.63 24.12 7.07
C ASP A 260 11.90 25.27 6.37
N TRP A 261 11.23 25.00 5.24
CA TRP A 261 10.52 26.03 4.47
C TRP A 261 9.20 26.44 5.11
N VAL A 262 8.92 27.74 5.06
CA VAL A 262 7.69 28.31 5.61
C VAL A 262 6.56 28.17 4.60
N VAL A 263 5.48 27.49 5.00
CA VAL A 263 4.29 27.24 4.17
C VAL A 263 3.17 28.21 4.50
N THR A 264 2.73 28.98 3.51
CA THR A 264 1.59 29.90 3.61
C THR A 264 0.50 29.52 2.61
N ARG A 265 -0.76 29.49 3.06
CA ARG A 265 -1.92 29.32 2.18
C ARG A 265 -2.44 30.67 1.74
N ILE A 266 -2.43 30.91 0.43
CA ILE A 266 -2.99 32.10 -0.18
C ILE A 266 -4.37 31.72 -0.72
N THR A 267 -5.42 32.13 0.01
CA THR A 267 -6.82 31.76 -0.29
C THR A 267 -7.62 32.90 -0.92
N ALA A 268 -7.10 34.12 -0.90
CA ALA A 268 -7.74 35.32 -1.43
C ALA A 268 -6.68 36.25 -2.08
N GLY A 269 -7.17 37.26 -2.81
CA GLY A 269 -6.33 38.20 -3.55
C GLY A 269 -6.18 37.83 -5.04
N PRO A 270 -5.34 38.56 -5.79
CA PRO A 270 -5.16 38.32 -7.22
C PRO A 270 -4.46 37.00 -7.52
N GLY A 271 -4.95 36.32 -8.56
CA GLY A 271 -4.44 35.02 -9.03
C GLY A 271 -5.12 33.82 -8.37
N SER A 272 -4.69 32.62 -8.75
CA SER A 272 -5.27 31.39 -8.20
C SER A 272 -4.89 31.19 -6.74
N ARG A 273 -5.84 30.60 -5.99
CA ARG A 273 -5.57 30.03 -4.67
C ARG A 273 -4.39 29.07 -4.76
N ARG A 274 -3.44 29.20 -3.85
CA ARG A 274 -2.19 28.45 -3.91
C ARG A 274 -1.56 28.25 -2.54
N ILE A 275 -0.71 27.25 -2.45
CA ILE A 275 0.31 27.20 -1.41
C ILE A 275 1.53 27.97 -1.91
N GLN A 276 2.14 28.71 -0.98
CA GLN A 276 3.47 29.28 -1.14
C GLN A 276 4.39 28.65 -0.10
N ALA A 277 5.44 27.96 -0.53
CA ALA A 277 6.52 27.49 0.34
C ALA A 277 7.75 28.35 0.07
N SER A 278 8.32 28.98 1.10
CA SER A 278 9.42 29.95 0.95
C SER A 278 10.64 29.52 1.76
N SER A 279 11.83 29.70 1.19
CA SER A 279 13.09 29.46 1.89
C SER A 279 13.22 30.41 3.10
N PRO A 280 13.66 29.92 4.27
CA PRO A 280 13.89 30.77 5.43
C PRO A 280 15.13 31.66 5.28
N THR A 281 16.07 31.30 4.41
CA THR A 281 17.36 31.98 4.23
C THR A 281 17.44 32.83 2.97
N GLU A 282 16.59 32.57 1.98
CA GLU A 282 16.62 33.24 0.67
C GLU A 282 15.23 33.75 0.28
N SER A 283 15.01 35.06 0.35
CA SER A 283 13.67 35.66 0.17
C SER A 283 13.09 35.49 -1.23
N ASP A 284 13.93 35.32 -2.26
CA ASP A 284 13.49 35.18 -3.65
C ASP A 284 13.20 33.73 -4.04
N VAL A 285 13.60 32.76 -3.20
CA VAL A 285 13.43 31.33 -3.44
C VAL A 285 12.08 30.87 -2.89
N VAL A 286 11.14 30.64 -3.81
CA VAL A 286 9.74 30.35 -3.47
C VAL A 286 9.15 29.32 -4.44
N LEU A 287 8.42 28.35 -3.89
CA LEU A 287 7.56 27.44 -4.64
C LEU A 287 6.09 27.88 -4.52
N HIS A 288 5.43 28.02 -5.67
CA HIS A 288 4.00 28.28 -5.79
C HIS A 288 3.31 27.01 -6.26
N ILE A 289 2.33 26.50 -5.51
CA ILE A 289 1.66 25.24 -5.84
C ILE A 289 0.17 25.49 -5.98
N THR A 290 -0.37 25.19 -7.16
CA THR A 290 -1.81 25.24 -7.44
C THR A 290 -2.31 23.88 -7.90
N GLN A 291 -3.60 23.66 -7.75
CA GLN A 291 -4.28 22.47 -8.25
C GLN A 291 -5.60 22.87 -8.92
N SER A 292 -6.04 22.07 -9.88
CA SER A 292 -7.34 22.20 -10.52
C SER A 292 -7.89 20.79 -10.79
N TYR A 293 -9.11 20.54 -10.34
CA TYR A 293 -9.79 19.28 -10.66
C TYR A 293 -10.18 19.26 -12.13
N ALA A 294 -9.69 18.26 -12.86
CA ALA A 294 -9.81 18.13 -14.31
C ALA A 294 -9.89 16.64 -14.71
N PRO A 295 -10.97 15.93 -14.31
CA PRO A 295 -11.10 14.50 -14.58
C PRO A 295 -11.09 14.20 -16.07
N GLY A 296 -10.29 13.22 -16.49
CA GLY A 296 -10.17 12.80 -17.89
C GLY A 296 -9.40 13.76 -18.80
N GLN A 297 -8.88 14.88 -18.28
CA GLN A 297 -8.05 15.80 -19.06
C GLN A 297 -6.67 15.19 -19.33
N THR A 298 -6.25 15.17 -20.59
CA THR A 298 -4.86 14.81 -20.94
C THR A 298 -3.93 16.01 -20.82
N LEU A 299 -2.62 15.75 -20.78
CA LEU A 299 -1.61 16.81 -20.72
C LEU A 299 -1.64 17.68 -21.99
N GLU A 300 -1.90 17.07 -23.15
CA GLU A 300 -2.01 17.75 -24.44
C GLU A 300 -3.20 18.71 -24.46
N GLN A 301 -4.37 18.26 -23.97
CA GLN A 301 -5.55 19.12 -23.82
C GLN A 301 -5.27 20.27 -22.84
N ALA A 302 -4.55 20.01 -21.75
CA ALA A 302 -4.11 21.06 -20.84
C ALA A 302 -3.17 22.06 -21.54
N ALA A 303 -2.23 21.58 -22.36
CA ALA A 303 -1.32 22.40 -23.14
C ALA A 303 -2.06 23.32 -24.11
N GLU A 304 -3.07 22.82 -24.84
CA GLU A 304 -3.89 23.63 -25.76
C GLU A 304 -4.65 24.74 -25.02
N VAL A 305 -5.23 24.44 -23.87
CA VAL A 305 -5.92 25.43 -23.03
C VAL A 305 -4.95 26.49 -22.53
N LEU A 306 -3.79 26.09 -22.01
CA LEU A 306 -2.76 27.01 -21.51
C LEU A 306 -2.16 27.87 -22.63
N SER A 307 -1.88 27.28 -23.79
CA SER A 307 -1.37 28.00 -24.95
C SER A 307 -2.33 29.12 -25.37
N ARG A 308 -3.63 28.83 -25.48
CA ARG A 308 -4.64 29.86 -25.78
C ARG A 308 -4.67 30.95 -24.71
N ALA A 309 -4.62 30.59 -23.43
CA ALA A 309 -4.61 31.55 -22.33
C ALA A 309 -3.37 32.47 -22.36
N VAL A 310 -2.19 31.90 -22.68
CA VAL A 310 -0.94 32.65 -22.83
C VAL A 310 -1.01 33.63 -24.01
N HIS A 311 -1.52 33.20 -25.16
CA HIS A 311 -1.65 34.07 -26.35
C HIS A 311 -2.65 35.22 -26.15
N LEU A 312 -3.70 35.02 -25.35
CA LEU A 312 -4.68 36.06 -25.04
C LEU A 312 -4.14 37.12 -24.06
N GLN A 313 -3.10 36.79 -23.28
CA GLN A 313 -2.48 37.73 -22.35
C GLN A 313 -1.50 38.65 -23.09
N SER A 314 -1.85 39.93 -23.19
CA SER A 314 -1.00 40.95 -23.80
C SER A 314 0.16 41.36 -22.88
N GLY A 315 1.33 41.68 -23.44
CA GLY A 315 2.41 42.36 -22.71
C GLY A 315 3.63 41.51 -22.31
N GLY A 316 3.81 40.31 -22.89
CA GLY A 316 5.03 39.51 -22.67
C GLY A 316 5.18 38.97 -21.23
N VAL A 317 4.08 38.93 -20.47
CA VAL A 317 4.06 38.41 -19.09
C VAL A 317 4.28 36.90 -19.07
N PHE A 318 3.74 36.17 -20.04
CA PHE A 318 3.98 34.74 -20.18
C PHE A 318 4.84 34.47 -21.42
N VAL A 319 5.97 33.79 -21.24
CA VAL A 319 6.96 33.53 -22.30
C VAL A 319 7.48 32.09 -22.20
N ASP A 320 8.26 31.66 -23.19
CA ASP A 320 8.91 30.35 -23.25
C ASP A 320 7.94 29.17 -23.04
N PHE A 321 6.77 29.26 -23.65
CA PHE A 321 5.79 28.17 -23.59
C PHE A 321 6.32 26.93 -24.33
N ASN A 322 6.37 25.80 -23.65
CA ASN A 322 6.69 24.49 -24.20
C ASN A 322 5.57 23.50 -23.82
N SER A 323 4.87 22.99 -24.82
CA SER A 323 3.73 22.07 -24.65
C SER A 323 4.12 20.63 -24.30
N ALA A 324 5.38 20.25 -24.49
CA ALA A 324 5.83 18.86 -24.39
C ALA A 324 7.25 18.78 -23.80
N ASP A 325 7.40 19.24 -22.57
CA ASP A 325 8.66 19.23 -21.82
C ASP A 325 8.76 18.01 -20.88
N ARG A 326 9.91 17.86 -20.22
CA ARG A 326 10.10 16.92 -19.12
C ARG A 326 10.77 17.58 -17.92
N ARG A 327 10.17 17.45 -16.74
CA ARG A 327 10.68 17.97 -15.45
C ARG A 327 10.37 16.97 -14.33
N GLY A 328 11.27 16.81 -13.36
CA GLY A 328 11.12 15.86 -12.26
C GLY A 328 10.88 14.42 -12.74
N GLY A 329 11.43 14.04 -13.89
CA GLY A 329 11.19 12.73 -14.52
C GLY A 329 9.81 12.56 -15.18
N ARG A 330 9.00 13.62 -15.29
CA ARG A 330 7.60 13.56 -15.76
C ARG A 330 7.40 14.38 -17.02
N SER A 331 6.44 13.97 -17.85
CA SER A 331 5.94 14.80 -18.95
C SER A 331 5.20 16.02 -18.40
N ALA A 332 5.51 17.21 -18.92
CA ALA A 332 4.96 18.46 -18.41
C ALA A 332 4.78 19.51 -19.51
N VAL A 333 3.91 20.48 -19.24
CA VAL A 333 3.85 21.75 -19.96
C VAL A 333 4.62 22.79 -19.15
N THR A 334 5.51 23.56 -19.76
CA THR A 334 6.29 24.59 -19.07
C THR A 334 6.11 25.95 -19.70
N TYR A 335 6.22 27.00 -18.88
CA TYR A 335 6.26 28.39 -19.33
C TYR A 335 6.88 29.28 -18.25
N ARG A 336 7.29 30.49 -18.60
CA ARG A 336 7.77 31.49 -17.65
C ARG A 336 6.77 32.61 -17.48
N GLU A 337 6.56 33.04 -16.25
CA GLU A 337 5.84 34.25 -15.90
C GLU A 337 6.83 35.34 -15.49
N LEU A 338 6.79 36.48 -16.18
CA LEU A 338 7.62 37.65 -15.97
C LEU A 338 6.76 38.79 -15.43
N ARG A 339 7.07 39.23 -14.21
CA ARG A 339 6.52 40.46 -13.61
C ARG A 339 7.66 41.33 -13.12
N ILE A 340 7.35 42.62 -12.89
CA ILE A 340 8.32 43.67 -12.51
C ILE A 340 9.27 43.21 -11.39
N ALA A 341 8.75 42.49 -10.38
CA ALA A 341 9.51 42.05 -9.21
C ALA A 341 9.75 40.53 -9.11
N ARG A 342 9.29 39.71 -10.07
CA ARG A 342 9.43 38.25 -9.95
C ARG A 342 9.42 37.54 -11.30
N GLN A 343 10.24 36.51 -11.40
CA GLN A 343 10.19 35.52 -12.47
C GLN A 343 9.80 34.17 -11.88
N ILE A 344 8.79 33.52 -12.45
CA ILE A 344 8.34 32.19 -12.01
C ILE A 344 8.40 31.25 -13.20
N ARG A 345 9.08 30.11 -13.04
CA ARG A 345 9.08 29.01 -14.02
C ARG A 345 7.96 28.04 -13.64
N TRP A 346 6.89 28.02 -14.42
CA TRP A 346 5.76 27.14 -14.20
C TRP A 346 5.98 25.80 -14.90
N THR A 347 5.68 24.73 -14.16
CA THR A 347 5.58 23.37 -14.66
C THR A 347 4.18 22.87 -14.35
N VAL A 348 3.48 22.37 -15.37
CA VAL A 348 2.12 21.82 -15.25
C VAL A 348 2.15 20.35 -15.60
N ILE A 349 1.60 19.54 -14.70
CA ILE A 349 1.53 18.08 -14.80
C ILE A 349 0.08 17.63 -14.58
N ILE A 350 -0.26 16.46 -15.12
CA ILE A 350 -1.50 15.75 -14.81
C ILE A 350 -1.15 14.55 -13.93
N ASP A 351 -1.88 14.40 -12.83
CA ASP A 351 -1.83 13.22 -11.96
C ASP A 351 -3.26 12.81 -11.64
N GLY A 352 -3.67 11.63 -12.12
CA GLY A 352 -5.05 11.15 -12.02
C GLY A 352 -6.06 12.13 -12.61
N ALA A 353 -6.99 12.60 -11.78
CA ALA A 353 -8.03 13.57 -12.12
C ALA A 353 -7.66 15.02 -11.77
N THR A 354 -6.41 15.28 -11.42
CA THR A 354 -5.96 16.60 -10.96
C THR A 354 -4.83 17.15 -11.83
N ARG A 355 -5.00 18.38 -12.30
CA ARG A 355 -3.93 19.18 -12.90
C ARG A 355 -3.21 19.96 -11.81
N ILE A 356 -1.91 19.74 -11.67
CA ILE A 356 -1.06 20.36 -10.65
C ILE A 356 -0.10 21.31 -11.36
N SER A 357 -0.05 22.58 -10.92
CA SER A 357 0.94 23.54 -11.42
C SER A 357 1.89 23.96 -10.31
N ILE A 358 3.18 23.86 -10.59
CA ILE A 358 4.27 24.22 -9.68
C ILE A 358 5.07 25.34 -10.31
N GLY A 359 5.07 26.50 -9.66
CA GLY A 359 5.79 27.70 -10.06
C GLY A 359 7.04 27.85 -9.22
N CYS A 360 8.20 27.79 -9.85
CA CYS A 360 9.50 27.91 -9.19
C CYS A 360 10.05 29.32 -9.40
N GLN A 361 10.14 30.07 -8.30
CA GLN A 361 10.66 31.42 -8.25
C GLN A 361 12.08 31.40 -7.67
N GLY A 362 12.99 32.12 -8.30
CA GLY A 362 14.35 32.34 -7.80
C GLY A 362 14.88 33.68 -8.27
N GLU A 363 16.13 33.99 -7.91
CA GLU A 363 16.77 35.26 -8.26
C GLU A 363 16.80 35.52 -9.78
N LYS A 364 16.65 36.79 -10.15
CA LYS A 364 16.64 37.22 -11.55
C LYS A 364 18.04 37.09 -12.15
N GLY A 365 18.28 35.99 -12.86
CA GLY A 365 19.56 35.71 -13.53
C GLY A 365 20.33 34.51 -12.97
N GLY A 366 19.88 33.92 -11.85
CA GLY A 366 20.50 32.74 -11.23
C GLY A 366 19.68 31.45 -11.48
N PRO A 367 20.28 30.37 -12.00
CA PRO A 367 19.60 29.08 -12.15
C PRO A 367 19.83 28.07 -11.01
N GLU A 368 20.54 28.37 -9.91
CA GLU A 368 21.05 27.29 -9.05
C GLU A 368 20.21 26.97 -7.79
N THR A 369 19.77 27.94 -6.98
CA THR A 369 19.26 27.58 -5.63
C THR A 369 17.85 27.00 -5.56
N VAL A 370 16.92 27.42 -6.43
CA VAL A 370 15.54 26.86 -6.43
C VAL A 370 15.43 25.51 -7.15
N THR A 371 16.43 25.15 -7.96
CA THR A 371 16.32 24.04 -8.92
C THR A 371 16.08 22.70 -8.22
N GLN A 372 16.86 22.36 -7.19
CA GLN A 372 16.67 21.09 -6.49
C GLN A 372 15.31 21.01 -5.75
N PRO A 373 14.91 22.00 -4.92
CA PRO A 373 13.57 22.00 -4.31
C PRO A 373 12.44 21.93 -5.34
N CYS A 374 12.60 22.61 -6.48
CA CYS A 374 11.63 22.62 -7.58
C CYS A 374 11.48 21.24 -8.23
N GLU A 375 12.59 20.61 -8.63
CA GLU A 375 12.57 19.27 -9.24
C GLU A 375 11.98 18.24 -8.27
N GLN A 376 12.33 18.30 -6.98
CA GLN A 376 11.76 17.42 -5.96
C GLN A 376 10.25 17.63 -5.77
N ALA A 377 9.78 18.88 -5.78
CA ALA A 377 8.35 19.18 -5.70
C ALA A 377 7.61 18.63 -6.93
N ILE A 378 8.16 18.79 -8.14
CA ILE A 378 7.57 18.30 -9.39
C ILE A 378 7.53 16.77 -9.44
N GLU A 379 8.64 16.12 -9.08
CA GLU A 379 8.75 14.66 -9.03
C GLU A 379 7.74 14.05 -8.04
N SER A 380 7.61 14.65 -6.86
CA SER A 380 6.82 14.09 -5.75
C SER A 380 5.34 14.46 -5.76
N ALA A 381 4.95 15.50 -6.50
CA ALA A 381 3.58 15.99 -6.56
C ALA A 381 2.64 14.91 -7.10
N ARG A 382 1.59 14.56 -6.37
CA ARG A 382 0.64 13.55 -6.82
C ARG A 382 -0.75 13.84 -6.28
N GLU A 383 -1.76 13.33 -6.97
CA GLU A 383 -3.10 13.22 -6.44
C GLU A 383 -3.11 12.14 -5.35
N LEU A 384 -3.87 12.40 -4.29
CA LEU A 384 -4.12 11.43 -3.23
C LEU A 384 -5.24 10.48 -3.64
N GLY A 385 -5.00 9.18 -3.43
CA GLY A 385 -6.03 8.16 -3.53
C GLY A 385 -7.12 8.31 -2.46
N GLY A 386 -8.25 7.62 -2.66
CA GLY A 386 -9.39 7.63 -1.74
C GLY A 386 -10.55 8.56 -2.14
N THR A 387 -10.43 9.27 -3.26
CA THR A 387 -11.49 10.13 -3.85
C THR A 387 -12.39 9.40 -4.85
N LYS A 388 -12.23 8.08 -5.01
CA LYS A 388 -13.18 7.26 -5.79
C LYS A 388 -14.50 7.18 -5.02
N SER A 389 -15.26 8.28 -5.02
CA SER A 389 -16.71 8.14 -5.12
C SER A 389 -16.94 7.38 -6.41
N GLY A 390 -17.35 6.12 -6.30
CA GLY A 390 -17.90 5.40 -7.45
C GLY A 390 -19.05 6.20 -8.08
N PRO A 391 -19.42 5.88 -9.33
CA PRO A 391 -20.58 6.50 -9.98
C PRO A 391 -21.85 6.42 -9.13
#